data_AF-A0A254NRM9-F1
#
_entry.id   AF-A0A254NRM9-F1
#
_cell.length_a   1.000
_cell.length_b   1.000
_cell.length_c   1.000
_cell.angle_alpha   90.00
_cell.angle_beta   90.00
_cell.angle_gamma   90.00
#
_symmetry.space_group_name_H-M   'P 1'
#
loop_
_entity.id
_entity.type
_entity.pdbx_description
1 polymer ?
#
loop_
_entity_poly.entity_id
_entity_poly.type
_entity_poly.pdbx_seq_one_letter_code
_entity_poly.pdbx_strand_id
1 'polypeptide(L)' 'MNKNEVQDEMERQRRILHQLADQYGFMDERVLTQSQKLDEWLNEFERHKYA' A
#
# COMPACT_ATOMS: atom_id res chain seq x y z
N MET A 1 -14.09 9.00 -3.47
CA MET A 1 -13.66 7.80 -2.74
C MET A 1 -13.88 8.04 -1.26
N ASN A 2 -14.57 7.15 -0.57
CA ASN A 2 -14.97 7.33 0.82
C ASN A 2 -13.78 7.01 1.75
N LYS A 3 -13.60 7.73 2.87
CA LYS A 3 -12.46 7.51 3.79
C LYS A 3 -12.32 6.04 4.25
N ASN A 4 -13.45 5.35 4.39
CA ASN A 4 -13.49 3.96 4.81
C ASN A 4 -12.91 3.02 3.73
N GLU A 5 -13.15 3.30 2.44
CA GLU A 5 -12.63 2.49 1.33
C GLU A 5 -11.10 2.56 1.26
N VAL A 6 -10.55 3.72 1.61
CA VAL A 6 -9.09 3.94 1.60
C VAL A 6 -8.43 3.19 2.75
N GLN A 7 -9.05 3.24 3.92
CA GLN A 7 -8.56 2.52 5.09
C GLN A 7 -8.63 1.00 4.89
N ASP A 8 -9.71 0.51 4.29
CA ASP A 8 -9.86 -0.92 3.94
C ASP A 8 -8.80 -1.37 2.93
N GLU A 9 -8.53 -0.58 1.89
CA GLU A 9 -7.52 -0.93 0.89
C GLU A 9 -6.09 -0.83 1.47
N MET A 10 -5.79 0.16 2.33
CA MET A 10 -4.52 0.21 3.07
C MET A 10 -4.30 -1.05 3.90
N GLU A 11 -5.32 -1.50 4.61
CA GLU A 11 -5.23 -2.63 5.51
C GLU A 11 -5.13 -3.96 4.76
N ARG A 12 -5.71 -4.02 3.57
CA ARG A 12 -5.51 -5.11 2.62
C ARG A 12 -4.09 -5.16 2.07
N GLN A 13 -3.58 -4.03 1.59
CA GLN A 13 -2.23 -3.94 1.04
C GLN A 13 -1.15 -4.19 2.09
N ARG A 14 -1.35 -3.70 3.33
CA ARG A 14 -0.49 -3.99 4.47
C ARG A 14 -0.38 -5.48 4.77
N ARG A 15 -1.50 -6.22 4.67
CA ARG A 15 -1.51 -7.69 4.84
C ARG A 15 -0.75 -8.40 3.73
N ILE A 16 -0.93 -7.96 2.48
CA ILE A 16 -0.21 -8.51 1.32
C ILE A 16 1.30 -8.29 1.46
N LEU A 17 1.73 -7.08 1.85
CA LEU A 17 3.14 -6.78 2.10
C LEU A 17 3.75 -7.63 3.21
N HIS A 18 3.03 -7.84 4.32
CA HIS A 18 3.51 -8.75 5.37
C HIS A 18 3.63 -10.19 4.87
N GLN A 19 2.65 -10.69 4.12
CA GLN A 19 2.71 -12.04 3.54
C GLN A 19 3.88 -12.19 2.57
N LEU A 20 4.12 -11.18 1.72
CA LEU A 20 5.24 -11.18 0.78
C LEU A 20 6.58 -11.07 1.52
N ALA A 21 6.67 -10.25 2.56
CA ALA A 21 7.87 -10.12 3.38
C ALA A 21 8.18 -11.40 4.17
N ASP A 22 7.16 -12.08 4.68
CA ASP A 22 7.31 -13.38 5.36
C ASP A 22 7.76 -14.48 4.39
N GLN A 23 7.27 -14.43 3.14
CA GLN A 23 7.57 -15.46 2.14
C GLN A 23 8.90 -15.26 1.40
N TYR A 24 9.23 -14.01 1.06
CA TYR A 24 10.38 -13.67 0.19
C TYR A 24 11.45 -12.83 0.89
N GLY A 25 11.13 -12.23 2.05
CA GLY A 25 11.98 -11.29 2.76
C GLY A 25 11.71 -9.83 2.39
N PHE A 26 11.92 -8.92 3.33
CA PHE A 26 11.66 -7.48 3.17
C PHE A 26 12.44 -6.81 2.02
N MET A 27 13.58 -7.38 1.63
CA MET A 27 14.43 -6.86 0.55
C MET A 27 14.13 -7.47 -0.82
N ASP A 28 13.12 -8.34 -0.95
CA ASP A 28 12.71 -8.85 -2.26
C ASP A 28 12.14 -7.71 -3.12
N GLU A 29 12.54 -7.67 -4.39
CA GLU A 29 12.12 -6.66 -5.36
C GLU A 29 10.59 -6.58 -5.47
N ARG A 30 9.87 -7.69 -5.30
CA ARG A 30 8.40 -7.73 -5.32
C ARG A 30 7.80 -7.01 -4.12
N VAL A 31 8.41 -7.17 -2.94
CA VAL A 31 7.99 -6.47 -1.71
C VAL A 31 8.23 -4.96 -1.87
N LEU A 32 9.40 -4.58 -2.38
CA LEU A 32 9.77 -3.19 -2.60
C LEU A 32 8.88 -2.50 -3.65
N THR A 33 8.63 -3.17 -4.79
CA THR A 33 7.75 -2.66 -5.85
C THR A 33 6.33 -2.46 -5.34
N GLN A 34 5.84 -3.39 -4.50
CA GLN A 34 4.50 -3.29 -3.97
C GLN A 34 4.37 -2.24 -2.88
N SER A 35 5.44 -1.98 -2.12
CA SER A 35 5.52 -0.84 -1.20
C SER A 35 5.48 0.49 -1.95
N GLN A 36 6.23 0.63 -3.05
CA GLN A 36 6.22 1.86 -3.86
C GLN A 36 4.84 2.16 -4.45
N LYS A 37 4.14 1.16 -4.98
CA LYS A 37 2.77 1.34 -5.49
C LYS A 37 1.79 1.79 -4.41
N LEU A 38 1.96 1.27 -3.18
CA LEU A 38 1.13 1.68 -2.06
C LEU A 38 1.36 3.16 -1.72
N ASP A 39 2.63 3.58 -1.65
CA ASP A 39 2.99 4.97 -1.38
C ASP A 39 2.52 5.92 -2.48
N GLU A 40 2.64 5.54 -3.76
CA GLU A 40 2.13 6.34 -4.89
C GLU A 40 0.62 6.53 -4.80
N TRP A 41 -0.12 5.45 -4.55
CA TRP A 41 -1.57 5.50 -4.40
C TRP A 41 -2.01 6.33 -3.19
N LEU A 42 -1.29 6.23 -2.07
CA LEU A 42 -1.53 7.07 -0.88
C LEU A 42 -1.28 8.54 -1.16
N ASN A 43 -0.20 8.86 -1.85
CA ASN A 43 0.13 10.23 -2.24
C ASN A 43 -0.92 10.82 -3.19
N GLU A 44 -1.42 10.04 -4.15
CA GLU A 44 -2.51 10.45 -5.03
C GLU A 44 -3.81 10.70 -4.22
N PHE A 45 -4.13 9.81 -3.29
CA PHE A 45 -5.26 10.01 -2.39
C PHE A 45 -5.12 11.27 -1.53
N GLU A 46 -3.97 11.49 -0.91
CA GLU A 46 -3.73 12.69 -0.10
C GLU A 46 -3.87 13.96 -0.95
N ARG A 47 -3.34 13.96 -2.19
CA ARG A 47 -3.52 15.08 -3.12
C ARG A 47 -4.99 15.36 -3.42
N HIS A 48 -5.80 14.33 -3.63
CA HIS A 48 -7.24 14.49 -3.88
C HIS A 48 -8.05 14.88 -2.65
N LYS A 49 -7.57 14.56 -1.45
CA LYS A 49 -8.23 14.90 -0.18
C LYS A 49 -8.03 16.38 0.21
N TYR A 50 -6.97 17.02 -0.29
CA TYR A 50 -6.65 18.43 -0.02
C TYR A 50 -6.82 19.35 -1.25
N ALA A 51 -7.40 18.85 -2.35
CA ALA A 51 -7.78 19.64 -3.53
C ALA A 51 -9.23 20.13 -3.44
#